data_AF-A0A1N6YX71-F1
#
_entry.id   AF-A0A1N6YX71-F1
#
_cell.length_a   1.000
_cell.length_b   1.000
_cell.length_c   1.000
_cell.angle_alpha   90.00
_cell.angle_beta   90.00
_cell.angle_gamma   90.00
#
_symmetry.space_group_name_H-M   'P 1'
#
loop_
_entity.id
_entity.type
_entity.pdbx_description
1 polymer ?
#
loop_
_entity_poly.entity_id
_entity_poly.type
_entity_poly.pdbx_seq_one_letter_code
_entity_poly.pdbx_strand_id
1 'polypeptide(L)' 'MTNRIGNKDVAQQHSKSEKARIRAQNIASEAVKQAAARDKYRNAVKGRPGQPASAG' A
#
# COMPACT_ATOMS: atom_id res chain seq x y z
N MET A 1 26.21 15.49 -22.20
CA MET A 1 25.78 16.22 -20.98
C MET A 1 24.80 15.33 -20.22
N THR A 2 25.27 14.66 -19.16
CA THR A 2 24.43 13.88 -18.26
C THR A 2 23.60 14.85 -17.43
N ASN A 3 22.32 14.98 -17.76
CA ASN A 3 21.40 15.86 -17.06
C ASN A 3 21.29 15.41 -15.60
N ARG A 4 21.93 16.15 -14.68
CA ARG A 4 21.66 16.06 -13.24
C ARG A 4 20.18 16.35 -13.03
N ILE A 5 19.40 15.31 -12.80
CA ILE A 5 18.03 15.43 -12.30
C ILE A 5 18.16 15.84 -10.82
N GLY A 6 18.35 17.14 -10.59
CA GLY A 6 18.39 17.72 -9.25
C GLY A 6 17.07 17.44 -8.53
N ASN A 7 17.17 16.81 -7.36
CA ASN A 7 16.16 16.67 -6.29
C ASN A 7 14.68 16.62 -6.73
N LYS A 8 14.35 15.94 -7.84
CA LYS A 8 12.96 15.69 -8.22
C LYS A 8 12.53 14.39 -7.59
N ASP A 9 11.58 14.49 -6.68
CA ASP A 9 10.84 13.33 -6.16
C ASP A 9 10.35 12.48 -7.33
N VAL A 10 10.40 11.15 -7.21
CA VAL A 10 9.97 10.21 -8.27
C VAL A 10 8.56 10.55 -8.75
N ALA A 11 7.67 10.98 -7.83
CA ALA A 11 6.35 11.48 -8.17
C ALA A 11 6.42 12.63 -9.19
N GLN A 12 7.36 13.57 -9.06
CA GLN A 12 7.50 14.72 -9.98
C GLN A 12 7.97 14.34 -11.39
N GLN A 13 8.50 13.14 -11.58
CA GLN A 13 8.87 12.62 -12.91
C GLN A 13 7.67 12.08 -13.69
N HIS A 14 6.55 11.83 -13.03
CA HIS A 14 5.34 11.29 -13.66
C HIS A 14 4.40 12.39 -14.18
N SER A 15 3.78 12.12 -15.33
CA SER A 15 2.72 12.95 -15.89
C SER A 15 1.48 12.96 -14.97
N LYS A 16 0.59 13.96 -15.14
CA LYS A 16 -0.64 14.08 -14.34
C LYS A 16 -1.53 12.83 -14.45
N SER A 17 -1.65 12.27 -15.64
CA SER A 17 -2.44 11.06 -15.90
C SER A 17 -1.84 9.83 -15.22
N GLU A 18 -0.52 9.70 -15.24
CA GLU A 18 0.18 8.58 -14.60
C GLU A 18 0.03 8.63 -13.07
N LYS A 19 0.17 9.81 -12.47
CA LYS A 19 -0.11 10.01 -11.04
C LYS A 19 -1.52 9.60 -10.65
N ALA A 20 -2.51 9.92 -11.49
CA ALA A 20 -3.90 9.56 -11.22
C ALA A 20 -4.11 8.04 -11.25
N ARG A 21 -3.48 7.34 -12.21
CA ARG A 21 -3.51 5.86 -12.30
C ARG A 21 -2.85 5.21 -11.08
N ILE A 22 -1.65 5.67 -10.71
CA ILE A 22 -0.93 5.18 -9.53
C ILE A 22 -1.77 5.40 -8.26
N ARG A 23 -2.38 6.57 -8.10
CA ARG A 23 -3.26 6.85 -6.96
C ARG A 23 -4.46 5.89 -6.92
N ALA A 24 -5.12 5.67 -8.06
CA ALA A 24 -6.27 4.76 -8.13
C ALA A 24 -5.87 3.31 -7.78
N GLN A 25 -4.74 2.83 -8.30
CA GLN A 25 -4.21 1.50 -7.97
C GLN A 25 -3.84 1.37 -6.49
N ASN A 26 -3.24 2.41 -5.90
CA ASN A 26 -2.89 2.41 -4.49
C ASN A 26 -4.14 2.35 -3.60
N ILE A 27 -5.19 3.12 -3.92
CA ILE A 27 -6.46 3.10 -3.18
C ILE A 27 -7.08 1.70 -3.24
N ALA A 28 -7.12 1.08 -4.42
CA ALA A 28 -7.65 -0.28 -4.58
C ALA A 28 -6.84 -1.30 -3.76
N SER A 29 -5.51 -1.19 -3.79
CA SER A 29 -4.60 -2.06 -3.03
C SER A 29 -4.80 -1.91 -1.52
N GLU A 30 -4.94 -0.67 -1.03
CA GLU A 30 -5.19 -0.39 0.38
C GLU A 30 -6.56 -0.91 0.83
N ALA A 31 -7.60 -0.82 -0.02
CA ALA A 31 -8.91 -1.39 0.28
C ALA A 31 -8.83 -2.91 0.49
N VAL A 32 -8.06 -3.62 -0.35
CA VAL A 32 -7.81 -5.07 -0.20
C VAL A 32 -7.06 -5.37 1.10
N LYS A 33 -5.99 -4.61 1.40
CA LYS A 33 -5.23 -4.80 2.65
C LYS A 33 -6.09 -4.55 3.88
N GLN A 34 -6.94 -3.52 3.84
CA GLN A 34 -7.86 -3.22 4.94
C GLN A 34 -8.91 -4.31 5.12
N ALA A 35 -9.47 -4.86 4.04
CA ALA A 35 -10.39 -6.00 4.13
C ALA A 35 -9.69 -7.21 4.78
N ALA A 36 -8.52 -7.58 4.27
CA ALA A 36 -7.73 -8.69 4.82
C ALA A 36 -7.33 -8.47 6.29
N ALA A 37 -6.96 -7.24 6.66
CA ALA A 37 -6.63 -6.88 8.04
C ALA A 37 -7.87 -6.94 8.94
N ARG A 38 -9.03 -6.47 8.47
CA ARG A 38 -10.29 -6.54 9.21
C ARG A 38 -10.66 -7.99 9.48
N ASP A 39 -10.56 -8.88 8.50
CA ASP A 39 -10.82 -10.31 8.70
C ASP A 39 -9.82 -10.93 9.67
N LYS A 40 -8.53 -10.64 9.49
CA LYS A 40 -7.46 -11.17 10.35
C LYS A 40 -7.59 -10.73 11.81
N TYR A 41 -7.96 -9.47 12.05
CA TYR A 41 -7.95 -8.88 13.37
C TYR A 41 -9.33 -8.73 14.01
N ARG A 42 -10.42 -9.13 13.33
CA ARG A 42 -11.80 -9.03 13.85
C ARG A 42 -11.96 -9.57 15.27
N ASN A 43 -11.29 -10.68 15.56
CA ASN A 43 -11.34 -11.39 16.84
C ASN A 43 -9.99 -11.34 17.59
N ALA A 44 -9.05 -10.49 17.15
CA ALA A 44 -7.74 -10.40 17.77
C ALA A 44 -7.84 -9.72 19.13
N VAL A 45 -7.52 -10.47 20.18
CA VAL A 45 -7.46 -9.95 21.56
C VAL A 45 -6.11 -9.29 21.80
N LYS A 46 -6.13 -8.01 22.20
CA LYS A 46 -4.92 -7.22 22.47
C LYS A 46 -4.06 -7.90 23.54
N GLY A 47 -2.76 -8.06 23.27
CA GLY A 47 -1.79 -8.65 24.20
C GLY A 47 -1.72 -10.18 24.19
N ARG A 48 -2.48 -10.87 23.34
CA ARG A 48 -2.27 -12.30 23.07
C ARG A 48 -1.41 -12.47 21.82
N PRO A 49 -0.41 -13.37 21.81
CA PRO A 49 0.30 -13.70 20.58
C PRO A 49 -0.74 -14.16 19.56
N GLY A 50 -0.81 -13.45 18.43
CA GLY A 50 -1.77 -13.72 17.37
C GLY A 50 -1.64 -15.17 16.94
N GLN A 51 -2.73 -15.93 17.04
CA GLN A 51 -2.78 -17.32 16.62
C GLN A 51 -2.29 -17.37 15.15
N PRO A 52 -1.26 -18.16 14.83
CA PRO A 52 -0.81 -18.26 13.45
C PRO A 52 -2.00 -18.73 12.62
N ALA A 53 -2.28 -18.02 11.52
CA ALA A 53 -3.31 -18.44 10.58
C ALA A 53 -3.02 -19.89 10.20
N SER A 54 -3.88 -20.83 10.62
CA SER A 54 -3.68 -22.23 10.30
C SER A 54 -3.78 -22.37 8.78
N ALA A 55 -2.66 -22.69 8.15
CA ALA A 55 -2.64 -23.16 6.78
C ALA A 55 -3.41 -24.49 6.75
N GLY A 56 -4.61 -24.45 6.19
CA GLY A 56 -5.39 -25.62 5.79
C GLY A 56 -5.41 -25.71 4.28
#